data_AF-A0A483CKF4-F1
#
_entry.id   AF-A0A483CKF4-F1
#
_cell.length_a   1.000
_cell.length_b   1.000
_cell.length_c   1.000
_cell.angle_alpha   90.00
_cell.angle_beta   90.00
_cell.angle_gamma   90.00
#
_symmetry.space_group_name_H-M   'P 1'
#
loop_
_entity.id
_entity.type
_entity.pdbx_description
1 polymer ?
#
loop_
_entity_poly.entity_id
_entity_poly.type
_entity_poly.pdbx_seq_one_letter_code
_entity_poly.pdbx_strand_id
1 'polypeptide(L)' 'MSHCSRHPEKKSTGTCRVCQKTYCPECTGSSIGICPGCVYKGLIILLIVMIVVSYSAWFGIF' A
#
# COMPACT_ATOMS: atom_id res chain seq x y z
N MET A 1 9.06 19.75 -12.22
CA MET A 1 9.27 19.04 -10.93
C MET A 1 7.91 18.71 -10.33
N SER A 2 7.59 17.43 -10.10
CA SER A 2 6.35 17.02 -9.44
C SER A 2 6.47 17.14 -7.92
N HIS A 3 5.73 18.09 -7.34
CA HIS A 3 5.62 18.27 -5.89
C HIS A 3 4.79 17.14 -5.28
N CYS A 4 5.21 16.71 -4.10
CA CYS A 4 4.56 15.67 -3.31
C CYS A 4 3.25 16.23 -2.75
N SER A 5 2.08 15.66 -3.09
CA SER A 5 0.76 16.23 -2.75
C SER A 5 0.49 16.36 -1.24
N ARG A 6 1.30 15.71 -0.40
CA ARG A 6 1.18 15.73 1.06
C ARG A 6 2.19 16.66 1.75
N HIS A 7 3.28 17.01 1.06
CA HIS A 7 4.29 17.97 1.52
C HIS A 7 4.75 18.82 0.33
N PRO A 8 4.11 19.98 0.09
CA PRO A 8 4.47 20.85 -1.02
C PRO A 8 5.90 21.42 -0.89
N GLU A 9 6.43 21.49 0.34
CA GLU A 9 7.75 22.04 0.67
C GLU A 9 8.94 21.14 0.30
N LYS A 10 8.73 19.83 0.08
CA LYS A 10 9.85 18.88 -0.12
C LYS A 10 9.85 18.27 -1.52
N LYS A 11 11.04 18.23 -2.14
CA LYS A 11 11.27 17.60 -3.45
C LYS A 11 10.95 16.10 -3.34
N SER A 12 10.12 15.61 -4.26
CA SER A 12 9.81 14.17 -4.34
C SER A 12 11.07 13.39 -4.75
N THR A 13 11.41 12.35 -3.99
CA THR A 13 12.67 11.58 -4.16
C THR A 13 12.43 10.19 -4.73
N GLY A 14 11.18 9.71 -4.76
CA GLY A 14 10.87 8.37 -5.27
C GLY A 14 9.43 8.18 -5.72
N THR A 15 9.18 7.07 -6.40
CA THR A 15 7.88 6.70 -6.99
C THR A 15 7.40 5.37 -6.42
N CYS A 16 6.13 5.29 -5.99
CA CYS A 16 5.56 4.06 -5.43
C CYS A 16 5.50 2.98 -6.51
N ARG A 17 6.06 1.80 -6.24
CA ARG A 17 6.02 0.69 -7.21
C ARG A 17 4.60 0.20 -7.52
N VAL A 18 3.66 0.39 -6.59
CA VAL A 18 2.29 -0.15 -6.70
C VAL A 18 1.34 0.86 -7.37
N CYS A 19 1.31 2.10 -6.90
CA CYS A 19 0.39 3.11 -7.41
C CYS A 19 1.05 4.16 -8.32
N GLN A 20 2.36 4.03 -8.59
CA GLN A 20 3.15 4.92 -9.44
C GLN A 20 3.09 6.41 -9.04
N LYS A 21 2.59 6.71 -7.82
CA LYS A 21 2.55 8.08 -7.30
C LYS A 21 3.91 8.46 -6.73
N THR A 22 4.33 9.67 -7.04
CA THR A 22 5.52 10.32 -6.46
C THR A 22 5.32 10.57 -4.97
N TYR A 23 6.32 10.23 -4.17
CA TYR A 23 6.31 10.37 -2.72
C TYR A 23 7.58 11.04 -2.20
N CYS A 24 7.50 11.49 -0.94
CA CYS A 24 8.60 12.06 -0.18
C CYS A 24 9.27 10.97 0.67
N PRO A 25 10.59 11.05 0.93
CA PRO A 25 11.31 10.07 1.75
C PRO A 25 10.76 10.00 3.19
N GLU A 26 10.26 11.11 3.74
CA GLU A 26 9.60 11.12 5.06
C GLU A 26 8.22 10.46 5.05
N CYS A 27 7.54 10.42 3.90
CA CYS A 27 6.24 9.75 3.78
C CYS A 27 6.35 8.23 3.60
N THR A 28 7.54 7.73 3.28
CA THR A 28 7.79 6.31 3.04
C THR A 28 8.77 5.82 4.08
N GLY A 29 8.26 5.52 5.28
CA GLY A 29 9.04 5.07 6.43
C GLY A 29 9.67 3.68 6.30
N SER A 30 9.89 3.17 5.09
CA SER A 30 10.51 1.85 4.93
C SER A 30 11.11 1.67 3.54
N SER A 31 12.27 1.00 3.51
CA SER A 31 13.13 0.66 2.36
C SER A 31 12.45 -0.07 1.19
N ILE A 32 11.14 -0.30 1.27
CA ILE A 32 10.35 -1.20 0.42
C ILE A 32 9.77 -0.47 -0.81
N GLY A 33 9.79 0.87 -0.85
CA GLY A 33 9.31 1.65 -2.00
C GLY A 33 7.80 1.56 -2.24
N ILE A 34 7.05 1.19 -1.21
CA ILE A 34 5.58 1.09 -1.21
C ILE A 34 5.04 2.15 -0.26
N CYS A 35 4.09 2.96 -0.73
CA CYS A 35 3.47 3.99 0.10
C CYS A 35 2.52 3.37 1.14
N PRO A 36 2.34 4.01 2.32
CA PRO A 36 1.52 3.46 3.40
C PRO A 36 0.07 3.16 2.98
N GLY A 37 -0.49 3.92 2.04
CA GLY A 37 -1.82 3.65 1.48
C GLY A 37 -1.90 2.32 0.69
N CYS A 38 -0.86 1.96 -0.05
CA CYS A 38 -0.81 0.68 -0.75
C CYS A 38 -0.59 -0.48 0.22
N VAL A 39 0.23 -0.29 1.25
CA VAL A 39 0.40 -1.29 2.33
C VAL A 39 -0.95 -1.55 3.02
N TYR A 40 -1.65 -0.49 3.39
CA TYR A 40 -2.97 -0.60 4.03
C TYR A 40 -3.98 -1.31 3.13
N LYS A 41 -4.03 -0.96 1.84
CA LYS A 41 -4.87 -1.65 0.86
C LYS A 41 -4.52 -3.13 0.74
N GLY A 42 -3.23 -3.48 0.74
CA GLY A 42 -2.76 -4.87 0.73
C GLY A 42 -3.19 -5.65 1.97
N LEU A 43 -3.07 -5.05 3.15
CA LEU A 43 -3.51 -5.65 4.42
C LEU A 43 -5.02 -5.92 4.43
N ILE A 44 -5.83 -5.01 3.89
CA ILE A 44 -7.28 -5.22 3.75
C ILE A 44 -7.58 -6.40 2.85
N ILE A 45 -6.92 -6.48 1.68
CA ILE A 45 -7.12 -7.60 0.74
C ILE A 45 -6.73 -8.92 1.41
N LEU A 46 -5.61 -8.95 2.13
CA LEU A 46 -5.16 -10.14 2.86
C LEU A 46 -6.20 -10.60 3.89
N LEU A 47 -6.77 -9.66 4.66
CA LEU A 47 -7.86 -9.95 5.60
C LEU A 47 -9.08 -10.55 4.90
N ILE A 48 -9.50 -9.99 3.76
CA ILE A 48 -10.64 -10.51 3.00
C ILE A 48 -10.36 -11.95 2.54
N VAL A 49 -9.17 -12.21 1.98
CA VAL A 49 -8.79 -13.56 1.54
C VAL A 49 -8.80 -14.53 2.71
N MET A 50 -8.27 -14.14 3.88
CA MET A 50 -8.29 -14.98 5.08
C MET A 50 -9.71 -15.34 5.50
N ILE A 51 -10.63 -14.37 5.50
CA ILE A 51 -12.05 -14.59 5.83
C ILE A 51 -12.71 -15.53 4.81
N VAL A 52 -12.48 -15.31 3.52
CA VAL A 52 -13.02 -16.16 2.45
C VAL A 52 -12.52 -17.59 2.59
N VAL A 53 -11.21 -17.79 2.82
CA VAL A 53 -10.62 -19.11 3.04
C VAL A 53 -11.22 -19.79 4.26
N SER A 54 -11.33 -19.08 5.39
CA SER A 54 -11.97 -19.60 6.59
C SER A 54 -13.43 -19.98 6.35
N TYR A 55 -14.17 -19.16 5.60
CA TYR A 55 -15.55 -19.44 5.24
C TYR A 55 -15.67 -20.66 4.32
N SER A 56 -14.84 -20.78 3.28
CA SER A 56 -14.82 -21.93 2.38
C SER A 56 -14.41 -23.22 3.10
N ALA A 57 -13.48 -23.14 4.05
CA ALA A 57 -13.08 -24.28 4.88
C ALA A 57 -14.20 -24.71 5.84
N TRP A 58 -14.95 -23.74 6.39
CA TRP A 58 -16.10 -24.01 7.25
C TRP A 58 -17.30 -24.59 6.50
N PHE A 59 -17.60 -24.05 5.32
CA PHE A 59 -18.72 -24.50 4.49
C PHE A 59 -18.39 -25.73 3.64
N GLY A 60 -17.18 -26.28 3.77
CA GLY A 60 -16.78 -27.49 3.05
C GLY A 60 -16.96 -27.35 1.55
N ILE A 61 -16.69 -26.16 0.99
CA ILE A 61 -16.64 -25.97 -0.46
C ILE A 61 -15.30 -26.53 -0.94
N PHE A 62 -15.08 -27.83 -0.70
CA PHE A 62 -14.00 -28.67 -1.20
C PHE A 62 -14.37 -30.14 -0.98
#